data_AF-A0A661GFL6-F1
#
_entry.id   AF-A0A661GFL6-F1
#
_cell.length_a   1.000
_cell.length_b   1.000
_cell.length_c   1.000
_cell.angle_alpha   90.00
_cell.angle_beta   90.00
_cell.angle_gamma   90.00
#
_symmetry.space_group_name_H-M   'P 1'
#
loop_
_entity.id
_entity.type
_entity.pdbx_description
1 polymer ?
#
loop_
_entity_poly.entity_id
_entity_poly.type
_entity_poly.pdbx_seq_one_letter_code
_entity_poly.pdbx_strand_id
1 'polypeptide(L)'
;MQINTQTTAAAAPTNQQLDTADAVARAAHIWIRSLCLTELHAPAERHALACGLVFGLCERLELDPRVQELVAYVYALLDDEGSQALAASRMMLARSVPSIHLHAYKKGRSEAAAIVEMLSYHGDNY
;
A
#
# COMPACT_ATOMS: atom_id res chain seq x y z
N MET A 1 22.29 9.10 39.78
CA MET A 1 21.38 8.35 38.88
C MET A 1 21.56 8.93 37.48
N GLN A 2 22.39 8.31 36.63
CA GLN A 2 22.54 8.72 35.23
C GLN A 2 21.55 7.90 34.41
N ILE A 3 20.57 8.57 33.81
CA ILE A 3 19.61 7.95 32.90
C ILE A 3 20.28 7.94 31.53
N ASN A 4 20.81 6.78 31.13
CA ASN A 4 21.30 6.56 29.77
C ASN A 4 20.11 6.57 28.81
N THR A 5 19.85 7.70 28.18
CA THR A 5 18.95 7.79 27.02
C THR A 5 19.74 7.37 25.78
N GLN A 6 20.02 6.08 25.64
CA GLN A 6 20.24 5.50 24.31
C GLN A 6 18.87 5.36 23.65
N THR A 7 18.34 6.49 23.18
CA THR A 7 17.27 6.49 22.19
C THR A 7 17.90 5.97 20.91
N THR A 8 17.65 4.70 20.59
CA THR A 8 17.88 4.14 19.26
C THR A 8 16.99 4.91 18.29
N ALA A 9 17.50 6.01 17.75
CA ALA A 9 16.87 6.69 16.62
C ALA A 9 16.71 5.64 15.51
N ALA A 10 15.47 5.41 15.07
CA ALA A 10 15.21 4.52 13.96
C ALA A 10 16.05 5.01 12.76
N ALA A 11 16.92 4.14 12.24
CA ALA A 11 17.75 4.48 11.08
C ALA A 11 16.85 4.96 9.93
N ALA A 12 17.25 6.07 9.29
CA ALA A 12 16.54 6.64 8.16
C ALA A 12 16.37 5.60 7.03
N PRO A 13 15.28 5.66 6.26
CA PRO A 13 15.09 4.74 5.12
C PRO A 13 16.20 4.94 4.09
N THR A 14 16.64 3.84 3.48
CA THR A 14 17.62 3.90 2.39
C THR A 14 16.96 4.37 1.09
N ASN A 15 17.75 4.88 0.14
CA ASN A 15 17.23 5.26 -1.18
C ASN A 15 16.51 4.09 -1.86
N GLN A 16 17.05 2.87 -1.74
CA GLN A 16 16.42 1.67 -2.29
C GLN A 16 15.04 1.37 -1.67
N GLN A 17 14.85 1.64 -0.37
CA GLN A 17 13.56 1.49 0.30
C GLN A 17 12.54 2.52 -0.22
N LEU A 18 12.98 3.75 -0.48
CA LEU A 18 12.15 4.79 -1.07
C LEU A 18 11.77 4.45 -2.51
N ASP A 19 12.73 3.98 -3.32
CA ASP A 19 12.49 3.57 -4.71
C ASP A 19 11.50 2.40 -4.79
N THR A 20 11.66 1.41 -3.92
CA THR A 20 10.73 0.27 -3.80
C THR A 20 9.34 0.76 -3.42
N ALA A 21 9.24 1.60 -2.38
CA ALA A 21 7.96 2.10 -1.90
C ALA A 21 7.21 2.90 -2.98
N ASP A 22 7.95 3.74 -3.69
CA ASP A 22 7.44 4.54 -4.79
C ASP A 22 6.94 3.68 -5.96
N ALA A 23 7.73 2.70 -6.40
CA ALA A 23 7.36 1.80 -7.49
C ALA A 23 6.06 1.03 -7.17
N VAL A 24 5.97 0.47 -5.96
CA VAL A 24 4.79 -0.29 -5.52
C VAL A 24 3.57 0.62 -5.38
N ALA A 25 3.71 1.81 -4.79
CA ALA A 25 2.62 2.76 -4.64
C ALA A 25 2.08 3.25 -5.99
N ARG A 26 2.96 3.55 -6.97
CA ARG A 26 2.55 3.91 -8.33
C ARG A 26 1.84 2.77 -9.03
N ALA A 27 2.36 1.54 -8.92
CA ALA A 27 1.71 0.37 -9.51
C ALA A 27 0.29 0.17 -8.94
N ALA A 28 0.14 0.26 -7.61
CA ALA A 28 -1.16 0.20 -6.96
C ALA A 28 -2.11 1.30 -7.43
N HIS A 29 -1.64 2.55 -7.48
CA HIS A 29 -2.44 3.70 -7.92
C HIS A 29 -2.91 3.57 -9.38
N ILE A 30 -2.05 3.13 -10.30
CA ILE A 30 -2.43 2.87 -11.70
C ILE A 30 -3.50 1.78 -11.78
N TRP A 31 -3.32 0.68 -11.05
CA TRP A 31 -4.27 -0.43 -11.07
C TRP A 31 -5.64 -0.04 -10.52
N ILE A 32 -5.68 0.67 -9.39
CA ILE A 32 -6.93 1.14 -8.78
C ILE A 32 -7.67 2.09 -9.72
N ARG A 33 -6.95 3.01 -10.39
CA ARG A 33 -7.57 3.87 -11.40
C ARG A 33 -8.15 3.07 -12.55
N SER A 34 -7.43 2.05 -13.05
CA SER A 34 -7.94 1.15 -14.09
C SER A 34 -9.23 0.45 -13.66
N LEU A 35 -9.27 -0.13 -12.46
CA LEU A 35 -10.46 -0.78 -11.91
C LEU A 35 -11.65 0.18 -11.75
N CYS A 36 -11.39 1.42 -11.30
CA CYS A 36 -12.42 2.44 -11.15
C CYS A 36 -12.95 2.99 -12.48
N LEU A 37 -12.23 2.81 -13.60
CA LEU A 37 -12.75 3.12 -14.94
C LEU A 37 -13.76 2.05 -15.40
N THR A 38 -13.58 0.81 -14.96
CA THR A 38 -14.46 -0.31 -15.31
C THR A 38 -15.65 -0.48 -14.37
N GLU A 39 -15.54 -0.03 -13.12
CA GLU A 39 -16.57 -0.18 -12.09
C GLU A 39 -16.78 1.12 -11.30
N LEU A 40 -18.05 1.51 -11.13
CA LEU A 40 -18.42 2.66 -10.29
C LEU A 40 -18.39 2.26 -8.81
N HIS A 41 -17.34 2.67 -8.11
CA HIS A 41 -17.20 2.49 -6.67
C HIS A 41 -17.46 3.79 -5.90
N ALA A 42 -18.22 3.68 -4.80
CA ALA A 42 -18.32 4.77 -3.83
C ALA A 42 -16.94 5.05 -3.19
N PRO A 43 -16.65 6.28 -2.71
CA PRO A 43 -15.33 6.63 -2.16
C PRO A 43 -14.83 5.69 -1.06
N ALA A 44 -15.70 5.30 -0.12
CA ALA A 44 -15.35 4.38 0.96
C ALA A 44 -15.04 2.95 0.46
N GLU A 45 -15.71 2.51 -0.61
CA GLU A 45 -15.46 1.22 -1.23
C GLU A 45 -14.13 1.23 -1.99
N ARG A 46 -13.84 2.31 -2.72
CA ARG A 46 -12.54 2.52 -3.37
C ARG A 46 -11.40 2.53 -2.35
N HIS A 47 -11.59 3.21 -1.22
CA HIS A 47 -10.60 3.21 -0.14
C HIS A 47 -10.37 1.79 0.40
N ALA A 48 -11.42 1.03 0.66
CA ALA A 48 -11.29 -0.36 1.11
C ALA A 48 -10.58 -1.25 0.07
N LEU A 49 -10.90 -1.10 -1.21
CA LEU A 49 -10.22 -1.76 -2.33
C LEU A 49 -8.72 -1.41 -2.34
N ALA A 50 -8.38 -0.12 -2.21
CA ALA A 50 -7.02 0.37 -2.18
C ALA A 50 -6.22 -0.20 -0.99
N CYS A 51 -6.82 -0.21 0.21
CA CYS A 51 -6.25 -0.85 1.39
C CYS A 51 -5.92 -2.32 1.13
N GLY A 52 -6.85 -3.06 0.53
CA GLY A 52 -6.67 -4.47 0.21
C GLY A 52 -5.55 -4.70 -0.79
N LEU A 53 -5.48 -3.88 -1.83
CA LEU A 53 -4.46 -3.98 -2.88
C LEU A 53 -3.06 -3.66 -2.33
N VAL A 54 -2.89 -2.50 -1.71
CA VAL A 54 -1.60 -2.08 -1.14
C VAL A 54 -1.11 -3.09 -0.12
N PHE A 55 -1.99 -3.54 0.78
CA PHE A 55 -1.63 -4.56 1.76
C PHE A 55 -1.23 -5.89 1.11
N GLY A 56 -2.01 -6.33 0.11
CA GLY A 56 -1.74 -7.57 -0.60
C GLY A 56 -0.43 -7.55 -1.39
N LEU A 57 -0.07 -6.41 -1.98
CA LEU A 57 1.20 -6.23 -2.68
C LEU A 57 2.38 -6.27 -1.71
N CYS A 58 2.26 -5.53 -0.59
CA CYS A 58 3.26 -5.53 0.47
C CYS A 58 3.51 -6.92 1.06
N GLU A 59 2.46 -7.71 1.35
CA GLU A 59 2.60 -9.09 1.83
C GLU A 59 3.30 -9.98 0.80
N ARG A 60 2.90 -9.92 -0.47
CA ARG A 60 3.39 -10.83 -1.51
C ARG A 60 4.81 -10.53 -1.97
N LEU A 61 5.21 -9.27 -1.93
CA LEU A 61 6.57 -8.85 -2.22
C LEU A 61 7.48 -8.96 -0.98
N GLU A 62 6.96 -9.50 0.13
CA GLU A 62 7.69 -9.69 1.39
C GLU A 62 8.38 -8.41 1.89
N LEU A 63 7.74 -7.26 1.69
CA LEU A 63 8.33 -5.97 2.04
C LEU A 63 8.44 -5.82 3.55
N ASP A 64 9.57 -5.27 4.02
CA ASP A 64 9.75 -5.00 5.43
C ASP A 64 8.71 -3.98 5.95
N PRO A 65 8.32 -4.05 7.23
CA PRO A 65 7.26 -3.19 7.77
C PRO A 65 7.46 -1.69 7.55
N ARG A 66 8.71 -1.19 7.54
CA ARG A 66 8.99 0.23 7.29
C ARG A 66 8.72 0.60 5.85
N VAL A 67 9.08 -0.27 4.91
CA VAL A 67 8.72 -0.09 3.49
C VAL A 67 7.21 -0.15 3.31
N GLN A 68 6.50 -1.04 4.01
CA GLN A 68 5.02 -1.06 3.96
C GLN A 68 4.40 0.27 4.41
N GLU A 69 4.93 0.88 5.48
CA GLU A 69 4.51 2.20 5.93
C GLU A 69 4.77 3.29 4.88
N LEU A 70 5.94 3.25 4.24
CA LEU A 70 6.29 4.16 3.16
C LEU A 70 5.38 3.98 1.93
N VAL A 71 5.09 2.75 1.52
CA VAL A 71 4.17 2.46 0.41
C VAL A 71 2.80 3.07 0.69
N ALA A 72 2.23 2.85 1.88
CA ALA A 72 0.93 3.39 2.24
C ALA A 72 0.93 4.93 2.23
N TYR A 73 2.02 5.55 2.70
CA TYR A 73 2.16 7.01 2.68
C TYR A 73 2.29 7.58 1.27
N VAL A 74 3.16 7.00 0.43
CA VAL A 74 3.33 7.44 -0.96
C VAL A 74 2.04 7.21 -1.75
N TYR A 75 1.34 6.09 -1.54
CA TYR A 75 0.03 5.87 -2.15
C TYR A 75 -0.96 6.97 -1.77
N ALA A 76 -1.07 7.33 -0.50
CA ALA A 76 -1.98 8.39 -0.05
C ALA A 76 -1.61 9.76 -0.65
N LEU A 77 -0.32 10.05 -0.85
CA LEU A 77 0.11 11.25 -1.58
C LEU A 77 -0.31 11.24 -3.05
N LEU A 78 -0.27 10.07 -3.71
CA LEU A 78 -0.67 9.92 -5.11
C LEU A 78 -2.19 9.98 -5.30
N ASP A 79 -2.97 9.52 -4.32
CA ASP A 79 -4.45 9.50 -4.33
C ASP A 79 -5.07 10.86 -3.97
N ASP A 80 -4.30 11.95 -4.09
CA ASP A 80 -4.69 13.36 -3.86
C ASP A 80 -5.07 13.71 -2.40
N GLU A 81 -4.68 12.88 -1.43
CA GLU A 81 -4.89 13.17 -0.01
C GLU A 81 -3.77 14.05 0.57
N GLY A 82 -3.12 14.91 -0.21
CA GLY A 82 -1.81 15.51 0.14
C GLY A 82 -1.71 16.15 1.54
N SER A 83 -2.76 16.82 2.02
CA SER A 83 -2.79 17.41 3.37
C SER A 83 -3.15 16.41 4.49
N GLN A 84 -3.73 15.27 4.12
CA GLN A 84 -4.21 14.20 4.99
C GLN A 84 -3.45 12.88 4.81
N ALA A 85 -2.41 12.85 3.98
CA ALA A 85 -1.78 11.62 3.49
C ALA A 85 -1.25 10.76 4.64
N LEU A 86 -0.70 11.38 5.68
CA LEU A 86 -0.26 10.68 6.89
C LEU A 86 -1.43 10.09 7.70
N ALA A 87 -2.56 10.79 7.77
CA ALA A 87 -3.75 10.28 8.46
C ALA A 87 -4.37 9.13 7.67
N ALA A 88 -4.52 9.31 6.35
CA ALA A 88 -5.00 8.29 5.43
C ALA A 88 -4.12 7.03 5.46
N SER A 89 -2.79 7.17 5.38
CA SER A 89 -1.88 6.03 5.43
C SER A 89 -1.97 5.27 6.76
N ARG A 90 -2.08 5.98 7.89
CA ARG A 90 -2.29 5.35 9.21
C ARG A 90 -3.60 4.57 9.27
N MET A 91 -4.68 5.09 8.69
CA MET A 91 -5.95 4.37 8.60
C MET A 91 -5.83 3.09 7.76
N MET A 92 -5.13 3.15 6.62
CA MET A 92 -4.85 1.97 5.80
C MET A 92 -4.08 0.91 6.59
N LEU A 93 -3.01 1.32 7.27
CA LEU A 93 -2.13 0.44 8.06
C LEU A 93 -2.81 -0.15 9.30
N ALA A 94 -3.77 0.56 9.89
CA ALA A 94 -4.60 0.05 10.98
C ALA A 94 -5.55 -1.07 10.54
N ARG A 95 -5.67 -1.32 9.23
CA ARG A 95 -6.51 -2.38 8.62
C ARG A 95 -7.96 -2.36 9.12
N SER A 96 -8.41 -1.20 9.57
CA SER A 96 -9.74 -1.02 10.15
C SER A 96 -10.73 -0.75 9.04
N VAL A 97 -11.04 -1.79 8.27
CA VAL A 97 -12.05 -1.74 7.22
C VAL A 97 -13.41 -2.08 7.82
N PRO A 98 -14.43 -1.21 7.71
CA PRO A 98 -15.79 -1.53 8.13
C PRO A 98 -16.30 -2.81 7.46
N SER A 99 -17.08 -3.62 8.20
CA SER A 99 -17.58 -4.91 7.70
C SER A 99 -18.35 -4.79 6.36
N ILE A 100 -19.06 -3.68 6.17
CA ILE A 100 -19.78 -3.35 4.93
C ILE A 100 -18.87 -3.22 3.69
N HIS A 101 -17.58 -2.95 3.87
CA HIS A 101 -16.60 -2.81 2.78
C HIS A 101 -15.57 -3.95 2.75
N LEU A 102 -15.76 -4.99 3.57
CA LEU A 102 -14.84 -6.13 3.63
C LEU A 102 -14.75 -6.86 2.28
N HIS A 103 -15.81 -6.87 1.48
CA HIS A 103 -15.79 -7.47 0.14
C HIS A 103 -14.81 -6.73 -0.78
N ALA A 104 -14.87 -5.40 -0.83
CA ALA A 104 -13.95 -4.57 -1.62
C ALA A 104 -12.50 -4.74 -1.17
N TYR A 105 -12.26 -4.81 0.15
CA TYR A 105 -10.93 -5.12 0.67
C TYR A 105 -10.41 -6.49 0.22
N LYS A 106 -11.24 -7.54 0.28
CA LYS A 106 -10.89 -8.88 -0.21
C LYS A 106 -10.63 -8.89 -1.72
N LYS A 107 -11.42 -8.14 -2.50
CA LYS A 107 -11.20 -7.94 -3.93
C LYS A 107 -9.83 -7.34 -4.18
N GLY A 108 -9.47 -6.24 -3.50
CA GLY A 108 -8.15 -5.61 -3.62
C GLY A 108 -7.00 -6.57 -3.33
N ARG A 109 -7.15 -7.40 -2.28
CA ARG A 109 -6.18 -8.47 -1.97
C ARG A 109 -6.05 -9.54 -3.07
N SER A 110 -7.14 -9.85 -3.77
CA SER A 110 -7.16 -10.78 -4.90
C SER A 110 -6.48 -10.17 -6.12
N GLU A 111 -6.73 -8.90 -6.40
CA GLU A 111 -6.06 -8.14 -7.47
C GLU A 111 -4.55 -8.09 -7.26
N ALA A 112 -4.08 -7.90 -6.02
CA ALA A 112 -2.66 -7.98 -5.69
C ALA A 112 -2.04 -9.35 -6.04
N ALA A 113 -2.82 -10.43 -5.91
CA ALA A 113 -2.38 -11.77 -6.31
C ALA A 113 -2.16 -11.84 -7.82
N ALA A 114 -3.17 -11.41 -8.58
CA ALA A 114 -3.13 -11.44 -10.04
C ALA A 114 -1.98 -10.61 -10.60
N ILE A 115 -1.69 -9.43 -10.02
CA ILE A 115 -0.56 -8.59 -10.42
C ILE A 115 0.76 -9.32 -10.23
N VAL A 116 0.99 -9.89 -9.04
CA VAL A 116 2.26 -10.58 -8.74
C VAL A 116 2.42 -11.82 -9.63
N GLU A 117 1.36 -12.60 -9.83
CA GLU A 117 1.37 -13.76 -10.73
C GLU A 117 1.70 -13.34 -12.18
N MET A 118 1.07 -12.28 -12.68
CA MET A 118 1.33 -11.75 -14.01
C MET A 118 2.79 -11.30 -14.16
N LEU A 119 3.36 -10.62 -13.18
CA LEU A 119 4.76 -10.17 -13.21
C LEU A 119 5.74 -11.35 -13.20
N SER A 120 5.48 -12.37 -12.38
CA SER A 120 6.30 -13.59 -12.35
C SER A 120 6.32 -14.32 -13.70
N TYR A 121 5.16 -14.40 -14.37
CA TYR A 121 5.05 -15.07 -15.67
C TYR A 121 5.84 -14.38 -16.80
N HIS A 122 6.08 -13.07 -16.67
CA HIS A 122 6.87 -12.30 -17.64
C HIS A 122 8.38 -12.29 -17.30
N GLY A 123 8.76 -12.68 -16.08
CA GLY A 123 10.17 -12.79 -15.65
C GLY A 123 10.86 -14.09 -16.09
N ASP A 124 10.11 -15.19 -16.25
CA ASP A 124 10.65 -16.51 -16.62
C ASP A 124 10.88 -16.70 -18.13
N ASN A 125 10.62 -15.69 -18.96
CA ASN A 125 10.76 -15.75 -20.41
C ASN A 125 12.02 -15.03 -20.96
N TYR A 126 13.03 -14.80 -20.12
CA TYR A 126 14.33 -14.24 -20.52
C TYR A 126 15.52 -15.03 -19.99
#